data_AF-A0A382HCH3-F1
#
_entry.id   AF-A0A382HCH3-F1
#
_cell.length_a   1.000
_cell.length_b   1.000
_cell.length_c   1.000
_cell.angle_alpha   90.00
_cell.angle_beta   90.00
_cell.angle_gamma   90.00
#
_symmetry.space_group_name_H-M   'P 1'
#
loop_
_entity.id
_entity.type
_entity.pdbx_description
1 polymer ?
#
loop_
_entity_poly.entity_id
_entity_poly.type
_entity_poly.pdbx_seq_one_letter_code
_entity_poly.pdbx_strand_id
1 'polypeptide(L)'
;MKKPSRVRGIVHRSPIERNPRAAAVHKTASGLTSLARTKTRSLKQSVTVNTVADFPHLTLEHIGTTIGTVIHGIDMSNASDQEIKYVYHLLLERKVIFFRDQHCTEAE
;
A
#
# COMPACT_ATOMS: atom_id res chain seq x y z
N MET A 1 36.70 -53.70 -19.51
CA MET A 1 35.38 -53.23 -19.00
C MET A 1 34.64 -52.50 -20.12
N LYS A 2 33.29 -52.46 -20.10
CA LYS A 2 32.45 -52.15 -21.28
C LYS A 2 32.47 -50.67 -21.75
N LYS A 3 32.31 -50.51 -23.06
CA LYS A 3 31.79 -49.34 -23.82
C LYS A 3 30.54 -49.83 -24.61
N PRO A 4 29.73 -48.98 -25.29
CA PRO A 4 29.40 -47.56 -25.09
C PRO A 4 27.85 -47.35 -24.99
N SER A 5 27.34 -46.19 -25.41
CA SER A 5 26.01 -45.63 -25.15
C SER A 5 24.97 -45.73 -26.28
N ARG A 6 23.74 -45.26 -25.95
CA ARG A 6 22.71 -44.58 -26.80
C ARG A 6 21.59 -45.38 -27.52
N VAL A 7 20.35 -44.93 -27.23
CA VAL A 7 19.30 -44.43 -28.18
C VAL A 7 18.14 -45.34 -28.66
N ARG A 8 16.91 -44.87 -28.32
CA ARG A 8 15.58 -44.88 -29.01
C ARG A 8 14.97 -46.18 -29.58
N GLY A 9 13.65 -46.31 -29.40
CA GLY A 9 12.73 -47.08 -30.27
C GLY A 9 11.32 -47.24 -29.69
N ILE A 10 10.27 -46.77 -30.38
CA ILE A 10 8.85 -46.84 -29.96
C ILE A 10 8.07 -47.81 -30.87
N VAL A 11 7.30 -48.74 -30.29
CA VAL A 11 6.33 -49.68 -30.93
C VAL A 11 5.36 -50.26 -29.88
N HIS A 12 4.08 -50.62 -30.14
CA HIS A 12 3.12 -50.11 -31.13
C HIS A 12 1.65 -50.53 -30.80
N ARG A 13 0.68 -49.59 -30.91
CA ARG A 13 -0.81 -49.72 -31.05
C ARG A 13 -1.69 -50.37 -29.95
N SER A 14 -2.82 -49.68 -29.72
CA SER A 14 -4.05 -49.97 -28.93
C SER A 14 -5.06 -50.88 -29.70
N PRO A 15 -6.37 -51.07 -29.34
CA PRO A 15 -7.20 -50.56 -28.22
C PRO A 15 -8.17 -51.61 -27.56
N ILE A 16 -9.09 -51.17 -26.67
CA ILE A 16 -10.57 -51.43 -26.69
C ILE A 16 -11.21 -51.00 -25.35
N GLU A 17 -12.36 -50.30 -25.41
CA GLU A 17 -13.16 -49.88 -24.26
C GLU A 17 -13.94 -51.03 -23.59
N ARG A 18 -14.29 -50.86 -22.31
CA ARG A 18 -15.65 -51.18 -21.84
C ARG A 18 -16.10 -50.29 -20.67
N ASN A 19 -17.34 -49.82 -20.78
CA ASN A 19 -17.98 -48.76 -19.99
C ASN A 19 -18.78 -49.35 -18.78
N PRO A 20 -19.71 -48.61 -18.15
CA PRO A 20 -19.62 -48.02 -16.81
C PRO A 20 -20.29 -48.85 -15.67
N ARG A 21 -20.35 -48.24 -14.48
CA ARG A 21 -21.11 -48.60 -13.25
C ARG A 21 -20.37 -49.44 -12.19
N ALA A 22 -19.52 -48.75 -11.43
CA ALA A 22 -19.41 -48.96 -9.98
C ALA A 22 -19.80 -47.62 -9.32
N ALA A 23 -21.06 -47.50 -8.90
CA ALA A 23 -21.46 -47.63 -7.50
C ALA A 23 -21.38 -46.29 -6.76
N ALA A 24 -22.45 -45.49 -6.90
CA ALA A 24 -22.66 -44.33 -6.06
C ALA A 24 -22.87 -44.79 -4.60
N VAL A 25 -21.97 -44.39 -3.70
CA VAL A 25 -22.13 -44.58 -2.26
C VAL A 25 -22.23 -43.20 -1.63
N HIS A 26 -23.40 -42.91 -1.04
CA HIS A 26 -23.63 -41.69 -0.31
C HIS A 26 -22.69 -41.60 0.90
N LYS A 27 -22.02 -40.46 1.08
CA LYS A 27 -21.59 -40.04 2.42
C LYS A 27 -21.74 -38.54 2.58
N THR A 28 -22.67 -38.17 3.45
CA THR A 28 -22.91 -36.80 3.89
C THR A 28 -21.71 -36.28 4.67
N ALA A 29 -21.13 -35.17 4.21
CA ALA A 29 -20.24 -34.33 5.01
C ALA A 29 -20.49 -32.88 4.60
N SER A 30 -20.97 -32.07 5.53
CA SER A 30 -21.25 -30.65 5.35
C SER A 30 -19.93 -29.88 5.23
N GLY A 31 -19.43 -29.75 4.00
CA GLY A 31 -18.26 -28.93 3.70
C GLY A 31 -18.58 -27.45 3.85
N LEU A 32 -17.96 -26.79 4.84
CA LEU A 32 -17.77 -25.34 4.79
C LEU A 32 -16.98 -24.99 3.53
N THR A 33 -17.43 -23.99 2.77
CA THR A 33 -16.64 -22.80 2.36
C THR A 33 -17.25 -22.14 1.11
N SER A 34 -17.99 -21.05 1.33
CA SER A 34 -18.21 -20.02 0.31
C SER A 34 -18.13 -18.65 0.97
N LEU A 35 -16.98 -18.37 1.61
CA LEU A 35 -16.70 -17.04 2.13
C LEU A 35 -16.60 -16.09 0.93
N ALA A 36 -17.66 -15.28 0.76
CA ALA A 36 -17.84 -14.45 -0.42
C ALA A 36 -16.65 -13.50 -0.59
N ARG A 37 -16.08 -13.50 -1.80
CA ARG A 37 -14.95 -12.68 -2.24
C ARG A 37 -15.09 -11.24 -1.76
N THR A 38 -14.37 -10.86 -0.70
CA THR A 38 -14.32 -9.48 -0.23
C THR A 38 -13.78 -8.62 -1.37
N LYS A 39 -14.63 -7.69 -1.84
CA LYS A 39 -14.31 -6.76 -2.92
C LYS A 39 -13.22 -5.82 -2.40
N THR A 40 -11.96 -6.14 -2.69
CA THR A 40 -10.80 -5.30 -2.39
C THR A 40 -10.98 -3.97 -3.12
N ARG A 41 -11.52 -2.98 -2.41
CA ARG A 41 -11.68 -1.61 -2.87
C ARG A 41 -10.30 -0.98 -2.95
N SER A 42 -9.60 -1.24 -4.06
CA SER A 42 -8.36 -0.56 -4.42
C SER A 42 -8.68 0.93 -4.61
N LEU A 43 -8.52 1.69 -3.52
CA LEU A 43 -8.60 3.13 -3.53
C LEU A 43 -7.36 3.65 -4.27
N LYS A 44 -7.52 3.97 -5.56
CA LYS A 44 -6.60 4.87 -6.27
C LYS A 44 -6.73 6.27 -5.67
N GLN A 45 -6.17 6.48 -4.49
CA GLN A 45 -6.06 7.80 -3.90
C GLN A 45 -4.90 8.53 -4.59
N SER A 46 -5.24 9.43 -5.52
CA SER A 46 -4.28 10.39 -6.05
C SER A 46 -3.82 11.30 -4.91
N VAL A 47 -2.56 11.14 -4.50
CA VAL A 47 -1.97 11.99 -3.46
C VAL A 47 -1.60 13.33 -4.09
N THR A 48 -2.47 14.33 -3.92
CA THR A 48 -2.06 15.73 -4.10
C THR A 48 -1.04 16.07 -3.02
N VAL A 49 0.17 16.42 -3.44
CA VAL A 49 1.26 16.89 -2.58
C VAL A 49 1.28 18.41 -2.64
N ASN A 50 1.03 19.06 -1.51
CA ASN A 50 1.12 20.51 -1.40
C ASN A 50 2.60 20.89 -1.19
N THR A 51 3.02 22.00 -1.76
CA THR A 51 4.36 22.57 -1.67
C THR A 51 4.30 23.95 -1.00
N VAL A 52 5.45 24.52 -0.64
CA VAL A 52 5.49 25.89 -0.09
C VAL A 52 4.96 26.93 -1.09
N ALA A 53 5.08 26.67 -2.40
CA ALA A 53 4.62 27.58 -3.45
C ALA A 53 3.09 27.71 -3.51
N ASP A 54 2.35 26.75 -2.94
CA ASP A 54 0.89 26.81 -2.84
C ASP A 54 0.43 27.76 -1.71
N PHE A 55 1.36 28.23 -0.86
CA PHE A 55 1.11 29.10 0.30
C PHE A 55 2.07 30.31 0.27
N PRO A 56 1.79 31.36 -0.52
CA PRO A 56 2.72 32.46 -0.77
C PRO A 56 3.05 33.32 0.46
N HIS A 57 2.27 33.20 1.54
CA HIS A 57 2.50 33.81 2.84
C HIS A 57 3.50 33.02 3.72
N LEU A 58 3.79 31.76 3.39
CA LEU A 58 4.70 30.91 4.17
C LEU A 58 6.14 31.04 3.70
N THR A 59 7.06 31.18 4.65
CA THR A 59 8.50 31.02 4.40
C THR A 59 9.09 29.98 5.36
N LEU A 60 10.10 29.26 4.88
CA LEU A 60 10.76 28.17 5.61
C LEU A 60 12.24 28.49 5.85
N GLU A 61 12.66 28.42 7.12
CA GLU A 61 14.06 28.47 7.52
C GLU A 61 14.51 27.07 7.95
N HIS A 62 15.41 26.45 7.19
CA HIS A 62 15.91 25.10 7.51
C HIS A 62 17.13 25.19 8.45
N ILE A 63 17.00 24.61 9.65
CA ILE A 63 18.02 24.73 10.71
C ILE A 63 19.19 23.78 10.47
N GLY A 64 18.90 22.56 9.99
CA GLY A 64 19.89 21.55 9.65
C GLY A 64 19.57 20.87 8.32
N THR A 65 20.55 20.16 7.76
CA THR A 65 20.47 19.52 6.44
C THR A 65 19.30 18.54 6.30
N THR A 66 18.93 17.85 7.39
CA THR A 66 17.89 16.80 7.40
C THR A 66 16.88 16.92 8.54
N ILE A 67 17.07 17.89 9.46
CA ILE A 67 16.27 18.03 10.68
C ILE A 67 16.06 19.51 11.01
N GLY A 68 14.87 19.84 11.53
CA GLY A 68 14.51 21.17 11.98
C GLY A 68 14.11 22.12 10.86
N THR A 69 12.96 22.77 11.01
CA THR A 69 12.54 23.88 10.16
C THR A 69 11.68 24.86 10.95
N VAL A 70 11.94 26.16 10.78
CA VAL A 70 11.06 27.22 11.26
C VAL A 70 10.09 27.57 10.15
N ILE A 71 8.81 27.69 10.49
CA ILE A 71 7.73 28.14 9.62
C ILE A 71 7.34 29.55 10.05
N HIS A 72 7.31 30.49 9.12
CA HIS A 72 6.84 31.86 9.32
C HIS A 72 5.56 32.10 8.53
N GLY A 73 4.75 33.05 8.96
CA GLY A 73 3.56 33.51 8.24
C GLY A 73 2.31 32.64 8.38
N ILE A 74 2.39 31.46 9.00
CA ILE A 74 1.21 30.65 9.34
C ILE A 74 0.55 31.18 10.62
N ASP A 75 -0.79 31.22 10.65
CA ASP A 75 -1.58 31.43 11.86
C ASP A 75 -2.09 30.08 12.36
N MET A 76 -1.56 29.57 13.48
CA MET A 76 -2.01 28.28 14.03
C MET A 76 -3.44 28.31 14.59
N SER A 77 -4.01 29.47 14.89
CA SER A 77 -5.39 29.59 15.37
C SER A 77 -6.44 29.46 14.27
N ASN A 78 -6.05 29.65 13.00
CA ASN A 78 -6.96 29.64 11.84
C ASN A 78 -6.38 28.94 10.59
N ALA A 79 -5.45 28.00 10.79
CA ALA A 79 -4.82 27.25 9.69
C ALA A 79 -5.84 26.40 8.92
N SER A 80 -5.79 26.44 7.59
CA SER A 80 -6.64 25.62 6.73
C SER A 80 -6.23 24.14 6.72
N ASP A 81 -7.15 23.24 6.36
CA ASP A 81 -6.85 21.80 6.19
C ASP A 81 -5.64 21.52 5.28
N GLN A 82 -5.41 22.36 4.26
CA GLN A 82 -4.30 22.21 3.33
C GLN A 82 -2.96 22.62 3.97
N GLU A 83 -2.95 23.65 4.81
CA GLU A 83 -1.80 24.06 5.60
C GLU A 83 -1.51 23.04 6.70
N ILE A 84 -2.52 22.56 7.44
CA ILE A 84 -2.37 21.52 8.47
C ILE A 84 -1.76 20.25 7.85
N LYS A 85 -2.28 19.81 6.70
CA LYS A 85 -1.73 18.65 5.97
C LYS A 85 -0.30 18.90 5.48
N TYR A 86 0.00 20.12 5.01
CA TYR A 86 1.35 20.50 4.58
C TYR A 86 2.35 20.47 5.76
N VAL A 87 1.98 21.10 6.88
CA VAL A 87 2.73 21.11 8.14
C VAL A 87 2.98 19.68 8.65
N TYR A 88 1.98 18.80 8.57
CA TYR A 88 2.11 17.39 8.92
C TYR A 88 3.16 16.66 8.05
N HIS A 89 3.13 16.86 6.72
CA HIS A 89 4.15 16.28 5.84
C HIS A 89 5.56 16.84 6.11
N LEU A 90 5.67 18.15 6.35
CA LEU A 90 6.94 18.80 6.67
C LEU A 90 7.50 18.32 8.02
N LEU A 91 6.64 18.07 9.02
CA LEU A 91 7.02 17.45 10.30
C LEU A 91 7.54 16.02 10.10
N LEU A 92 6.90 15.21 9.24
CA LEU A 92 7.39 13.85 8.94
C LEU A 92 8.75 13.88 8.24
N GLU A 93 9.01 14.84 7.36
CA GLU A 93 10.31 15.03 6.70
C GLU A 93 11.38 15.50 7.70
N ARG A 94 11.12 16.62 8.39
CA ARG A 94 12.12 17.38 9.18
C ARG A 94 12.15 17.06 10.67
N LYS A 95 11.29 16.15 11.14
CA LYS A 95 11.19 15.58 12.51
C LYS A 95 10.81 16.55 13.62
N VAL A 96 11.18 17.82 13.51
CA VAL A 96 10.79 18.90 14.41
C VAL A 96 10.56 20.17 13.59
N ILE A 97 9.52 20.91 13.96
CA ILE A 97 9.17 22.20 13.38
C ILE A 97 9.00 23.23 14.49
N PHE A 98 9.28 24.48 14.16
CA PHE A 98 9.08 25.63 15.03
C PHE A 98 8.19 26.64 14.29
N PHE A 99 7.41 27.40 15.04
CA PHE A 99 6.57 28.47 14.51
C PHE A 99 7.04 29.81 15.06
N ARG A 100 6.98 30.87 14.26
CA ARG A 100 7.22 32.26 14.73
C ARG A 100 5.91 32.99 14.94
N ASP A 101 5.95 33.98 15.83
CA ASP A 101 4.89 34.99 16.01
C ASP A 101 3.50 34.40 16.32
N GLN A 102 3.48 33.28 17.06
CA GLN A 102 2.25 32.63 17.53
C GLN A 102 1.82 33.18 18.89
N HIS A 103 0.59 33.67 18.98
CA HIS A 103 -0.01 34.19 20.21
C HIS A 103 -1.01 33.18 20.81
N CYS A 104 -0.55 31.96 21.09
CA CYS A 104 -1.37 30.91 21.68
C CYS A 104 -1.73 31.24 23.14
N THR A 105 -3.02 31.26 23.45
CA THR A 105 -3.53 31.18 24.82
C THR A 105 -3.87 29.73 25.16
N GLU A 106 -3.83 29.37 26.44
CA GLU A 106 -4.49 28.15 26.91
C GLU A 106 -6.01 28.29 26.73
N ALA A 107 -6.68 27.18 26.41
CA ALA A 107 -8.15 27.14 26.41
C ALA A 107 -8.60 26.71 27.81
N GLU A 108 -9.43 27.54 28.46
CA GLU A 108 -10.08 27.25 29.76
C GLU A 108 -11.09 26.08 29.67
#